data_AF-A0A7K6E406-F1
#
_entry.id   AF-A0A7K6E406-F1
#
_cell.length_a   1.000
_cell.length_b   1.000
_cell.length_c   1.000
_cell.angle_alpha   90.00
_cell.angle_beta   90.00
_cell.angle_gamma   90.00
#
_symmetry.space_group_name_H-M   'P 1'
#
loop_
_entity.id
_entity.type
_entity.pdbx_description
1 polymer ?
#
loop_
_entity_poly.entity_id
_entity_poly.type
_entity_poly.pdbx_seq_one_letter_code
_entity_poly.pdbx_strand_id
1 'polypeptide(L)' 'HTGERPYECPDCGKGFMATKSLSKHRQSQHVLGGFICGDCGKTLSSQPALVIHRRIHTGERPYECPDCGKGF' A
#
# COMPACT_ATOMS: atom_id res chain seq x y z
N HIS A 1 -25.72 3.95 -6.05
CA HIS A 1 -24.64 2.97 -6.23
C HIS A 1 -24.27 2.40 -4.87
N THR A 2 -24.84 1.25 -4.52
CA THR A 2 -24.48 0.48 -3.32
C THR A 2 -23.05 -0.02 -3.51
N GLY A 3 -22.10 0.59 -2.80
CA GLY A 3 -20.67 0.23 -2.84
C GLY A 3 -20.38 -1.10 -2.16
N GLU A 4 -21.29 -2.08 -2.28
CA GLU A 4 -21.15 -3.38 -1.66
C GLU A 4 -19.93 -4.09 -2.23
N ARG A 5 -19.14 -4.65 -1.32
CA ARG A 5 -17.90 -5.37 -1.62
C ARG A 5 -18.06 -6.80 -1.09
N PRO A 6 -18.81 -7.67 -1.78
CA PRO A 6 -19.14 -9.01 -1.28
C PRO A 6 -17.92 -9.92 -1.18
N TYR A 7 -16.82 -9.56 -1.85
CA TYR A 7 -15.64 -10.40 -1.96
C TYR A 7 -14.51 -9.82 -1.12
N GLU A 8 -14.20 -10.46 0.00
CA GLU A 8 -13.16 -10.02 0.92
C GLU A 8 -11.88 -10.86 0.75
N CYS A 9 -10.72 -10.21 0.84
CA CYS A 9 -9.44 -10.91 0.87
C CYS A 9 -9.21 -11.55 2.23
N PRO A 10 -9.03 -12.89 2.32
CA PRO A 10 -8.83 -13.57 3.61
C PRO A 10 -7.50 -13.22 4.28
N ASP A 11 -6.51 -12.77 3.49
CA ASP A 11 -5.16 -12.46 3.97
C ASP A 11 -5.04 -11.03 4.53
N CYS A 12 -5.93 -10.11 4.14
CA CYS A 12 -5.83 -8.68 4.56
C CYS A 12 -7.17 -7.96 4.80
N GLY A 13 -8.32 -8.64 4.68
CA GLY A 13 -9.65 -8.08 4.94
C GLY A 13 -10.15 -7.06 3.90
N LYS A 14 -9.42 -6.86 2.79
CA LYS A 14 -9.79 -5.85 1.79
C LYS A 14 -10.97 -6.33 0.94
N GLY A 15 -12.04 -5.53 0.89
CA GLY A 15 -13.24 -5.83 0.10
C GLY A 15 -13.14 -5.40 -1.38
N PHE A 16 -13.74 -6.20 -2.25
CA PHE A 16 -13.80 -6.01 -3.71
C PHE A 16 -15.23 -6.24 -4.23
N MET A 17 -15.58 -5.55 -5.32
CA MET A 17 -16.88 -5.71 -5.99
C MET A 17 -16.95 -6.94 -6.90
N ALA A 18 -15.80 -7.54 -7.23
CA ALA A 18 -15.74 -8.67 -8.14
C ALA A 18 -14.63 -9.66 -7.75
N THR A 19 -14.89 -10.96 -7.96
CA THR A 19 -13.93 -12.06 -7.73
C THR A 19 -12.65 -11.89 -8.54
N LYS A 20 -12.74 -11.49 -9.83
CA LYS A 20 -11.56 -11.25 -10.68
C LYS A 20 -10.62 -10.20 -10.10
N SER A 21 -11.17 -9.16 -9.48
CA SER A 21 -10.38 -8.10 -8.83
C SER A 21 -9.70 -8.62 -7.56
N LEU A 22 -10.42 -9.40 -6.75
CA LEU A 22 -9.86 -10.09 -5.59
C LEU A 22 -8.76 -11.09 -5.98
N SER A 23 -8.97 -11.91 -7.01
CA SER A 23 -7.97 -12.86 -7.50
C SER A 23 -6.70 -12.16 -7.97
N LYS A 24 -6.81 -11.09 -8.78
CA LYS A 24 -5.65 -10.30 -9.21
C LYS A 24 -4.92 -9.67 -8.03
N HIS A 25 -5.67 -9.11 -7.09
CA HIS A 25 -5.11 -8.57 -5.85
C HIS A 25 -4.35 -9.65 -5.09
N ARG A 26 -4.98 -10.79 -4.77
CA ARG A 26 -4.35 -11.85 -4.01
C ARG A 26 -3.11 -12.42 -4.71
N GLN A 27 -3.20 -12.60 -6.02
CA GLN A 27 -2.12 -13.07 -6.86
C GLN A 27 -0.94 -12.09 -6.83
N SER A 28 -1.17 -10.79 -7.03
CA SER A 28 -0.08 -9.80 -7.00
C SER A 28 0.44 -9.47 -5.60
N GLN A 29 -0.39 -9.60 -4.55
CA GLN A 29 -0.04 -9.25 -3.18
C GLN A 29 0.62 -10.40 -2.43
N HIS A 30 -0.04 -11.56 -2.38
CA HIS A 30 0.37 -12.66 -1.52
C HIS A 30 1.14 -13.74 -2.26
N VAL A 31 0.87 -13.95 -3.56
CA VAL A 31 1.44 -15.08 -4.32
C VAL A 31 2.67 -14.68 -5.13
N LEU A 32 2.62 -13.59 -5.90
CA LEU A 32 3.75 -13.06 -6.66
C LEU A 32 4.62 -12.09 -5.85
N GLY A 33 4.23 -11.75 -4.62
CA GLY A 33 5.04 -10.90 -3.75
C GLY A 33 5.22 -9.48 -4.28
N GLY A 34 4.11 -8.77 -4.50
CA GLY A 34 4.14 -7.33 -4.71
C GLY A 34 4.61 -6.60 -3.45
N PHE A 35 5.11 -5.38 -3.61
CA PHE A 35 5.59 -4.59 -2.48
C PHE A 35 4.41 -3.91 -1.78
N ILE A 36 3.88 -4.55 -0.74
CA ILE A 36 2.70 -4.09 0.00
C ILE A 36 3.10 -3.23 1.19
N CYS A 37 2.40 -2.12 1.37
CA CYS A 37 2.45 -1.36 2.61
C CYS A 37 1.65 -2.06 3.70
N GLY A 38 2.30 -2.44 4.80
CA GLY A 38 1.64 -3.02 5.97
C GLY A 38 0.68 -2.06 6.69
N ASP A 39 0.93 -0.75 6.62
CA ASP A 39 0.12 0.26 7.32
C ASP A 39 -1.23 0.54 6.64
N CYS A 40 -1.31 0.42 5.30
CA CYS A 40 -2.52 0.78 4.54
C CYS A 40 -2.92 -0.21 3.43
N GLY A 41 -2.19 -1.31 3.25
CA GLY A 41 -2.47 -2.33 2.24
C GLY A 41 -2.37 -1.84 0.79
N LYS A 42 -1.60 -0.77 0.55
CA LYS A 42 -1.34 -0.25 -0.79
C LYS A 42 -0.23 -1.06 -1.47
N THR A 43 -0.45 -1.41 -2.73
CA THR A 43 0.54 -2.09 -3.58
C THR A 43 1.41 -1.06 -4.29
N LEU A 44 2.72 -1.26 -4.24
CA LEU A 44 3.70 -0.45 -4.96
C LEU A 44 4.40 -1.31 -6.03
N SER A 45 4.92 -0.64 -7.06
CA SER A 45 5.56 -1.28 -8.21
C SER A 45 6.98 -1.80 -7.92
N SER A 46 7.62 -1.34 -6.83
CA SER A 46 8.98 -1.72 -6.46
C SER A 46 9.24 -1.58 -4.96
N GLN A 47 10.27 -2.28 -4.46
CA GLN A 47 10.70 -2.19 -3.06
C GLN A 47 11.08 -0.77 -2.63
N PRO A 48 11.87 -0.02 -3.43
CA PRO A 48 12.21 1.37 -3.07
C PRO A 48 10.97 2.26 -2.99
N ALA A 49 9.99 2.07 -3.89
CA ALA A 49 8.73 2.81 -3.84
C ALA A 49 7.94 2.50 -2.55
N LEU A 50 7.98 1.26 -2.07
CA LEU A 50 7.38 0.89 -0.78
C LEU A 50 8.08 1.55 0.41
N VAL A 51 9.42 1.59 0.42
CA VAL A 51 10.19 2.24 1.50
C VAL A 51 9.89 3.74 1.54
N ILE A 52 9.89 4.41 0.39
CA ILE A 52 9.54 5.83 0.30
C ILE A 52 8.09 6.06 0.71
N HIS A 53 7.18 5.18 0.26
CA HIS A 53 5.77 5.26 0.64
C HIS A 53 5.58 5.18 2.16
N ARG A 54 6.31 4.32 2.88
CA ARG A 54 6.19 4.21 4.35
C ARG A 54 6.51 5.51 5.09
N ARG A 55 7.32 6.39 4.51
CA ARG A 55 7.66 7.69 5.12
C ARG A 55 6.43 8.59 5.31
N ILE A 56 5.38 8.41 4.50
CA ILE A 56 4.13 9.19 4.68
C ILE A 56 3.38 8.79 5.96
N HIS A 57 3.58 7.56 6.45
CA HIS A 57 2.95 7.07 7.68
C HIS A 57 3.78 7.41 8.90
N THR A 58 5.11 7.35 8.79
CA THR A 58 6.03 7.66 9.90
C THR A 58 6.29 9.16 10.06
N GLY A 59 6.04 9.97 9.02
CA GLY A 59 6.42 11.38 8.99
C GLY A 59 7.94 11.59 8.97
N GLU A 60 8.71 10.57 8.61
CA GLU A 60 10.18 10.66 8.55
C GLU A 60 10.59 11.61 7.43
N ARG A 61 11.43 12.59 7.78
CA ARG A 61 11.94 13.63 6.88
C ARG A 61 13.46 13.63 6.92
N PRO A 62 14.11 12.71 6.18
CA PRO A 62 15.55 12.50 6.27
C PRO A 62 16.36 13.61 5.61
N TYR A 63 15.73 14.51 4.86
CA TYR A 63 16.40 15.64 4.24
C TYR A 63 16.08 16.91 5.01
N GLU A 64 17.09 17.61 5.50
CA GLU A 64 16.93 18.88 6.21
C GLU A 64 17.58 20.00 5.41
N CYS A 65 16.90 21.15 5.30
CA CYS A 65 17.52 22.34 4.73
C CYS A 65 18.50 22.95 5.74
N PRO A 66 19.79 23.08 5.41
CA PRO A 66 20.79 23.60 6.33
C PRO A 66 20.58 25.09 6.68
N ASP A 67 19.92 25.86 5.81
CA ASP A 67 19.69 27.28 6.02
C ASP A 67 18.47 27.60 6.89
N CYS A 68 17.46 26.70 6.93
CA CYS A 68 16.21 26.96 7.65
C CYS A 68 15.73 25.83 8.58
N GLY A 69 16.45 24.70 8.66
CA GLY A 69 16.15 23.57 9.53
C GLY A 69 14.86 22.81 9.20
N LYS A 70 14.23 23.07 8.04
CA LYS A 70 13.01 22.37 7.65
C LYS A 70 13.34 21.00 7.08
N GLY A 71 12.70 19.97 7.62
CA GLY A 71 12.72 18.60 7.09
C GLY A 71 11.81 18.44 5.86
N PHE A 72 12.23 17.62 4.90
CA PHE A 72 11.51 17.23 3.68
C PHE A 72 11.37 15.71 3.59
#